data_AF-A0A6I0LIA6-F1
#
_entry.id   AF-A0A6I0LIA6-F1
#
_cell.length_a   1.000
_cell.length_b   1.000
_cell.length_c   1.000
_cell.angle_alpha   90.00
_cell.angle_beta   90.00
_cell.angle_gamma   90.00
#
_symmetry.space_group_name_H-M   'P 1'
#
loop_
_entity.id
_entity.type
_entity.pdbx_description
1 polymer ?
#
loop_
_entity_poly.entity_id
_entity_poly.type
_entity_poly.pdbx_seq_one_letter_code
_entity_poly.pdbx_strand_id
1 'polypeptide(L)'
;MATNINVELFKRYAPKKKLEIIHSLSENELLSISYTTILRIIKEAGKGDSGKARNKFKTLFLDEAGNGWNSSVSSIWNGKKDVIMMSVYIQGDDTDTYVTYKLKDFLDNRYENQCLGKLHESFRNGYEHEVPANYDRADRAKVIKAILDAYLINKYNDKLNDNGKEEDN
;
A
#
# COMPACT_ATOMS: atom_id res chain seq x y z
N MET A 1 7.68 22.83 -9.41
CA MET A 1 6.43 22.26 -9.96
C MET A 1 6.13 20.99 -9.20
N ALA A 2 4.87 20.75 -8.83
CA ALA A 2 4.48 19.50 -8.19
C ALA A 2 4.55 18.33 -9.19
N THR A 3 5.13 17.23 -8.76
CA THR A 3 5.31 15.99 -9.50
C THR A 3 3.99 15.24 -9.55
N ASN A 4 3.43 15.05 -10.75
CA ASN A 4 2.22 14.26 -10.91
C ASN A 4 2.56 12.75 -10.98
N ILE A 5 2.51 12.08 -9.83
CA ILE A 5 2.85 10.66 -9.72
C ILE A 5 2.01 9.75 -10.62
N ASN A 6 0.78 10.15 -10.96
CA ASN A 6 -0.11 9.40 -11.86
C ASN A 6 0.43 9.27 -13.29
N VAL A 7 1.35 10.17 -13.68
CA VAL A 7 1.99 10.18 -15.00
C VAL A 7 3.45 9.76 -14.89
N GLU A 8 4.21 10.35 -13.97
CA GLU A 8 5.66 10.16 -13.87
C GLU A 8 6.05 8.70 -13.63
N LEU A 9 5.25 7.97 -12.84
CA LEU A 9 5.50 6.56 -12.53
C LEU A 9 5.56 5.66 -13.78
N PHE A 10 4.86 6.03 -14.86
CA PHE A 10 4.72 5.19 -16.07
C PHE A 10 5.55 5.66 -17.25
N LYS A 11 6.25 6.80 -17.14
CA LYS A 11 7.21 7.23 -18.15
C LYS A 11 8.39 6.26 -18.27
N ARG A 12 9.09 6.33 -19.40
CA ARG A 12 10.31 5.54 -19.64
C ARG A 12 11.49 6.15 -18.86
N TYR A 13 11.58 5.78 -17.59
CA TYR A 13 12.72 6.08 -16.73
C TYR A 13 13.41 4.78 -16.31
N ALA A 14 14.72 4.87 -16.06
CA ALA A 14 15.44 3.80 -15.40
C ALA A 14 14.79 3.51 -14.03
N PRO A 15 14.70 2.24 -13.58
CA PRO A 15 14.07 1.89 -12.32
C PRO A 15 14.59 2.67 -11.11
N LYS A 16 15.92 2.87 -11.02
CA LYS A 16 16.53 3.70 -9.96
C LYS A 16 16.01 5.14 -9.97
N LYS A 17 15.86 5.73 -11.16
CA LYS A 17 15.31 7.09 -11.29
C LYS A 17 13.86 7.17 -10.84
N LYS A 18 13.05 6.12 -11.05
CA LYS A 18 11.68 6.06 -10.54
C LYS A 18 11.65 6.02 -9.01
N LEU A 19 12.57 5.27 -8.41
CA LEU A 19 12.70 5.16 -6.96
C LEU A 19 13.08 6.51 -6.34
N GLU A 20 14.07 7.21 -6.92
CA GLU A 20 14.42 8.58 -6.52
C GLU A 20 13.21 9.52 -6.57
N ILE A 21 12.44 9.49 -7.67
CA ILE A 21 11.24 10.32 -7.83
C ILE A 21 10.26 10.03 -6.68
N ILE A 22 9.93 8.76 -6.43
CA ILE A 22 8.98 8.36 -5.38
C ILE A 22 9.46 8.79 -3.99
N HIS A 23 10.76 8.65 -3.71
CA HIS A 23 11.34 9.01 -2.41
C HIS A 23 11.42 10.52 -2.19
N SER A 24 11.42 11.32 -3.26
CA SER A 24 11.36 12.78 -3.21
C SER A 24 9.95 13.38 -3.12
N LEU A 25 8.90 12.57 -3.26
CA LEU A 25 7.52 13.09 -3.23
C LEU A 25 7.16 13.60 -1.83
N SER A 26 6.52 14.76 -1.82
CA SER A 26 5.81 15.27 -0.64
C SER A 26 4.55 14.46 -0.34
N GLU A 27 4.03 14.60 0.88
CA GLU A 27 2.76 13.98 1.29
C GLU A 27 1.60 14.36 0.35
N ASN A 28 1.54 15.62 -0.09
CA ASN A 28 0.49 16.09 -1.00
C ASN A 28 0.56 15.42 -2.37
N GLU A 29 1.77 15.20 -2.89
CA GLU A 29 1.97 14.52 -4.16
C GLU A 29 1.63 13.02 -4.04
N LEU A 30 2.00 12.38 -2.93
CA LEU A 30 1.60 11.01 -2.63
C LEU A 30 0.07 10.88 -2.54
N LEU A 31 -0.58 11.73 -1.76
CA LEU A 31 -2.04 11.70 -1.56
C LEU A 31 -2.83 12.12 -2.82
N SER A 32 -2.17 12.68 -3.83
CA SER A 32 -2.77 12.96 -5.15
C SER A 32 -2.87 11.72 -6.06
N ILE A 33 -2.38 10.56 -5.61
CA ILE A 33 -2.45 9.32 -6.38
C ILE A 33 -3.92 8.95 -6.67
N SER A 34 -4.18 8.58 -7.92
CA SER A 34 -5.50 8.17 -8.35
C SER A 34 -5.73 6.68 -8.11
N TYR A 35 -6.99 6.33 -7.87
CA TYR A 35 -7.43 4.95 -7.80
C TYR A 35 -7.05 4.15 -9.07
N THR A 36 -7.12 4.78 -10.25
CA THR A 36 -6.71 4.18 -11.53
C THR A 36 -5.22 3.86 -11.61
N THR A 37 -4.37 4.68 -11.01
CA THR A 37 -2.93 4.42 -10.90
C THR A 37 -2.67 3.18 -10.07
N ILE A 38 -3.30 3.07 -8.89
CA ILE A 38 -3.11 1.90 -8.02
C ILE A 38 -3.69 0.62 -8.66
N LEU A 39 -4.80 0.73 -9.38
CA LEU A 39 -5.35 -0.38 -10.15
C LEU A 39 -4.35 -0.89 -11.22
N ARG A 40 -3.66 0.02 -11.89
CA ARG A 40 -2.61 -0.33 -12.85
C ARG A 40 -1.41 -0.98 -12.15
N ILE A 41 -1.00 -0.46 -11.00
CA ILE A 41 0.06 -1.04 -10.16
C ILE A 41 -0.24 -2.50 -9.82
N ILE A 42 -1.42 -2.80 -9.27
CA ILE A 42 -1.81 -4.17 -8.91
C ILE A 42 -1.82 -5.08 -10.15
N LYS A 43 -2.35 -4.59 -11.28
CA LYS A 43 -2.38 -5.37 -12.54
C LYS A 43 -0.98 -5.70 -13.05
N GLU A 44 -0.01 -4.79 -12.90
CA GLU A 44 1.34 -4.97 -13.41
C GLU A 44 2.27 -5.73 -12.44
N ALA A 45 2.16 -5.49 -11.14
CA ALA A 45 3.13 -5.96 -10.14
C ALA A 45 2.53 -6.83 -9.02
N GLY A 46 1.19 -6.94 -8.95
CA GLY A 46 0.54 -7.80 -7.97
C GLY A 46 0.77 -9.28 -8.28
N LYS A 47 0.97 -10.08 -7.24
CA LYS A 47 1.15 -11.53 -7.31
C LYS A 47 -0.23 -12.18 -7.41
N GLY A 48 -0.42 -12.99 -8.45
CA GLY A 48 -1.55 -13.91 -8.52
C GLY A 48 -1.22 -15.19 -7.75
N ASP A 49 -2.27 -15.93 -7.38
CA ASP A 49 -2.17 -17.32 -6.93
C ASP A 49 -1.28 -18.14 -7.88
N SER A 50 -0.22 -18.73 -7.32
CA SER A 50 0.90 -19.36 -8.04
C SER A 50 0.47 -20.57 -8.89
N GLY A 51 -0.73 -21.11 -8.66
CA GLY A 51 -1.31 -22.21 -9.45
C GLY A 51 -2.11 -21.80 -10.69
N LYS A 52 -2.31 -20.50 -10.97
CA LYS A 52 -3.23 -20.05 -12.04
C LYS A 52 -2.57 -19.11 -13.04
N ALA A 53 -2.29 -19.63 -14.24
CA ALA A 53 -1.69 -18.90 -15.37
C ALA A 53 -2.46 -17.62 -15.80
N ARG A 54 -3.75 -17.50 -15.47
CA ARG A 54 -4.59 -16.32 -15.76
C ARG A 54 -5.34 -15.84 -14.52
N ASN A 55 -4.64 -15.67 -13.41
CA ASN A 55 -5.27 -15.13 -12.23
C ASN A 55 -5.67 -13.66 -12.44
N LYS A 56 -6.99 -13.41 -12.41
CA LYS A 56 -7.56 -12.07 -12.47
C LYS A 56 -7.39 -11.32 -11.15
N PHE A 57 -7.21 -12.04 -10.05
CA PHE A 57 -7.08 -11.54 -8.69
C PHE A 57 -5.59 -11.54 -8.31
N LYS A 58 -5.09 -10.38 -7.96
CA LYS A 58 -3.70 -10.09 -7.68
C LYS A 58 -3.62 -9.33 -6.38
N THR A 59 -2.62 -9.68 -5.59
CA THR A 59 -2.33 -9.08 -4.29
C THR A 59 -0.97 -8.41 -4.35
N LEU A 60 -0.89 -7.18 -3.86
CA LEU A 60 0.35 -6.47 -3.61
C LEU A 60 0.54 -6.44 -2.09
N PHE A 61 1.55 -7.14 -1.61
CA PHE A 61 1.96 -7.12 -0.20
C PHE A 61 2.78 -5.87 0.08
N LEU A 62 2.58 -5.29 1.25
CA LEU A 62 3.17 -4.02 1.65
C LEU A 62 4.00 -4.21 2.91
N ASP A 63 5.14 -3.53 2.93
CA ASP A 63 6.00 -3.44 4.11
C ASP A 63 5.95 -2.01 4.65
N GLU A 64 6.13 -1.86 5.97
CA GLU A 64 6.17 -0.57 6.68
C GLU A 64 4.94 0.36 6.50
N ALA A 65 3.78 -0.20 6.13
CA ALA A 65 2.57 0.56 5.83
C ALA A 65 1.61 0.72 7.04
N GLY A 66 2.07 1.26 8.16
CA GLY A 66 1.27 1.38 9.39
C GLY A 66 1.13 2.78 9.95
N ASN A 67 0.30 2.91 11.00
CA ASN A 67 0.05 4.14 11.75
C ASN A 67 1.04 4.39 12.91
N GLY A 68 2.11 3.59 12.98
CA GLY A 68 3.14 3.71 14.02
C GLY A 68 2.70 3.34 15.43
N TRP A 69 1.47 2.83 15.61
CA TRP A 69 0.94 2.46 16.91
C TRP A 69 0.48 1.00 16.94
N ASN A 70 -0.68 0.72 16.37
CA ASN A 70 -1.39 -0.53 16.56
C ASN A 70 -1.93 -1.13 15.26
N SER A 71 -1.65 -0.52 14.11
CA SER A 71 -2.23 -0.98 12.85
C SER A 71 -1.27 -0.87 11.67
N SER A 72 -1.36 -1.85 10.78
CA SER A 72 -0.63 -1.88 9.51
C SER A 72 -1.49 -2.38 8.36
N VAL A 73 -1.31 -1.81 7.18
CA VAL A 73 -1.91 -2.29 5.94
C VAL A 73 -0.99 -3.35 5.37
N SER A 74 -1.34 -4.62 5.53
CA SER A 74 -0.48 -5.74 5.12
C SER A 74 -0.48 -5.98 3.60
N SER A 75 -1.60 -5.66 2.94
CA SER A 75 -1.72 -5.83 1.50
C SER A 75 -2.89 -5.06 0.91
N ILE A 76 -2.84 -4.89 -0.42
CA ILE A 76 -3.98 -4.50 -1.24
C ILE A 76 -4.23 -5.57 -2.31
N TRP A 77 -5.48 -5.87 -2.61
CA TRP A 77 -5.84 -6.82 -3.66
C TRP A 77 -7.09 -6.38 -4.40
N ASN A 78 -7.23 -6.80 -5.65
CA ASN A 78 -8.48 -6.57 -6.35
C ASN A 78 -9.51 -7.64 -5.96
N GLY A 79 -10.37 -7.37 -4.97
CA GLY A 79 -11.38 -8.32 -4.50
C GLY A 79 -12.47 -8.67 -5.53
N LYS A 80 -12.69 -7.79 -6.52
CA LYS A 80 -13.50 -8.04 -7.72
C LYS A 80 -13.05 -7.14 -8.87
N LYS A 81 -13.70 -7.23 -10.03
CA LYS A 81 -13.35 -6.41 -11.21
C LYS A 81 -13.27 -4.93 -10.83
N ASP A 82 -12.08 -4.37 -10.98
CA ASP A 82 -11.74 -2.97 -10.73
C ASP A 82 -12.09 -2.45 -9.32
N VAL A 83 -12.23 -3.35 -8.33
CA VAL A 83 -12.45 -3.02 -6.92
C VAL A 83 -11.30 -3.52 -6.08
N ILE A 84 -10.59 -2.58 -5.45
CA ILE A 84 -9.41 -2.82 -4.64
C ILE A 84 -9.78 -2.71 -3.17
N MET A 85 -9.41 -3.74 -2.43
CA MET A 85 -9.56 -3.85 -1.00
C MET A 85 -8.18 -3.76 -0.35
N MET A 86 -8.16 -3.34 0.91
CA MET A 86 -7.01 -3.23 1.78
C MET A 86 -7.20 -4.19 2.96
N SER A 87 -6.13 -4.86 3.37
CA SER A 87 -6.10 -5.76 4.51
C SER A 87 -5.40 -5.01 5.60
N VAL A 88 -6.13 -4.68 6.64
CA VAL A 88 -5.68 -3.84 7.73
C VAL A 88 -5.58 -4.73 8.95
N TYR A 89 -4.35 -4.98 9.37
CA TYR A 89 -4.04 -5.62 10.63
C TYR A 89 -4.24 -4.62 11.76
N ILE A 90 -4.90 -5.03 12.83
CA ILE A 90 -5.06 -4.26 14.05
C ILE A 90 -4.59 -5.14 15.20
N GLN A 91 -3.56 -4.66 15.89
CA GLN A 91 -3.01 -5.26 17.08
C GLN A 91 -3.74 -4.73 18.31
N GLY A 92 -4.17 -5.65 19.15
CA GLY A 92 -4.65 -5.37 20.50
C GLY A 92 -3.65 -5.84 21.55
N ASP A 93 -4.04 -5.73 22.81
CA ASP A 93 -3.22 -6.16 23.94
C ASP A 93 -3.24 -7.70 24.08
N ASP A 94 -4.41 -8.31 23.89
CA ASP A 94 -4.62 -9.77 24.06
C ASP A 94 -5.15 -10.47 22.79
N THR A 95 -5.48 -9.71 21.74
CA THR A 95 -6.03 -10.25 20.50
C THR A 95 -5.66 -9.38 19.30
N ASP A 96 -5.49 -10.02 18.15
CA ASP A 96 -5.26 -9.34 16.88
C ASP A 96 -6.40 -9.63 15.92
N THR A 97 -6.64 -8.71 14.98
CA THR A 97 -7.61 -8.95 13.92
C THR A 97 -7.16 -8.40 12.57
N TYR A 98 -7.81 -8.89 11.52
CA TYR A 98 -7.72 -8.34 10.18
C TYR A 98 -9.08 -7.81 9.77
N VAL A 99 -9.12 -6.55 9.39
CA VAL A 99 -10.30 -5.93 8.81
C VAL A 99 -10.04 -5.62 7.34
N THR A 100 -11.13 -5.60 6.56
CA THR A 100 -11.07 -5.28 5.14
C THR A 100 -11.62 -3.88 4.92
N TYR A 101 -10.84 -3.03 4.25
CA TYR A 101 -11.22 -1.65 3.92
C TYR A 101 -11.21 -1.40 2.42
N LYS A 102 -12.06 -0.49 1.90
CA LYS A 102 -12.06 -0.16 0.47
C LYS A 102 -10.99 0.89 0.18
N LEU A 103 -10.09 0.60 -0.76
CA LEU A 103 -9.04 1.56 -1.13
C LEU A 103 -9.64 2.88 -1.65
N LYS A 104 -10.78 2.84 -2.35
CA LYS A 104 -11.42 4.05 -2.87
C LYS A 104 -11.77 5.04 -1.76
N ASP A 105 -12.25 4.53 -0.62
CA ASP A 105 -12.61 5.36 0.53
C ASP A 105 -11.34 5.82 1.26
N PHE A 106 -10.28 5.00 1.26
CA PHE A 106 -8.98 5.36 1.82
C PHE A 106 -8.30 6.54 1.10
N LEU A 107 -8.44 6.61 -0.22
CA LEU A 107 -7.91 7.70 -1.05
C LEU A 107 -8.74 8.98 -0.96
N ASP A 108 -9.87 8.96 -0.25
CA ASP A 108 -10.74 10.12 -0.13
C ASP A 108 -10.15 11.17 0.84
N ASN A 109 -9.54 12.21 0.26
CA ASN A 109 -8.89 13.28 1.02
C ASN A 109 -9.85 14.30 1.65
N ARG A 110 -11.16 14.05 1.67
CA ARG A 110 -12.13 14.91 2.37
C ARG A 110 -11.98 14.90 3.88
N TYR A 111 -11.40 13.83 4.44
CA TYR A 111 -11.15 13.69 5.87
C TYR A 111 -9.65 13.68 6.14
N GLU A 112 -9.22 14.42 7.16
CA GLU A 112 -7.82 14.45 7.59
C GLU A 112 -7.42 13.12 8.26
N ASN A 113 -8.29 12.63 9.14
CA ASN A 113 -8.14 11.35 9.81
C ASN A 113 -9.15 10.35 9.28
N GLN A 114 -8.71 9.11 9.09
CA GLN A 114 -9.57 8.02 8.69
C GLN A 114 -9.42 6.83 9.63
N CYS A 115 -10.55 6.27 10.06
CA CYS A 115 -10.57 5.04 10.83
C CYS A 115 -10.79 3.87 9.85
N LEU A 116 -9.79 3.00 9.72
CA LEU A 116 -9.80 1.89 8.78
C LEU A 116 -10.49 0.64 9.34
N GLY A 117 -10.83 0.67 10.62
CA GLY A 117 -11.61 -0.34 11.33
C GLY A 117 -11.33 -0.27 12.82
N LYS A 118 -11.90 -1.22 13.56
CA LYS A 118 -11.78 -1.28 15.01
C LYS A 118 -11.61 -2.73 15.44
N LEU A 119 -10.77 -2.95 16.44
CA LEU A 119 -10.73 -4.18 17.20
C LEU A 119 -11.65 -4.03 18.42
N HIS A 120 -12.46 -5.04 18.70
CA HIS A 120 -13.24 -5.09 19.94
C HIS A 120 -12.51 -5.98 20.94
N GLU A 121 -12.15 -5.42 22.09
CA GLU A 121 -11.49 -6.14 23.17
C GLU A 121 -12.45 -6.29 24.35
N SER A 122 -12.44 -7.50 24.93
CA SER A 122 -13.21 -7.83 26.12
C SER A 122 -12.29 -8.57 27.10
N PHE A 123 -12.21 -8.04 28.32
CA PHE A 123 -11.29 -8.51 29.35
C PHE A 123 -12.04 -9.30 30.42
N ARG A 124 -11.33 -10.18 31.13
CA ARG A 124 -11.91 -11.06 32.15
C ARG A 124 -12.59 -10.33 33.31
N ASN A 125 -12.23 -9.07 33.56
CA ASN A 125 -12.87 -8.20 34.56
C ASN A 125 -14.18 -7.56 34.07
N GLY A 126 -14.64 -7.89 32.86
CA GLY A 126 -15.86 -7.33 32.24
C GLY A 126 -15.67 -5.94 31.62
N TYR A 127 -14.44 -5.43 31.56
CA TYR A 127 -14.14 -4.22 30.80
C TYR A 127 -14.11 -4.55 29.30
N GLU A 128 -14.75 -3.72 28.49
CA GLU A 128 -14.77 -3.85 27.03
C GLU A 128 -14.53 -2.49 26.39
N HIS A 129 -13.79 -2.45 25.29
CA HIS A 129 -13.64 -1.24 24.50
C HIS A 129 -13.32 -1.55 23.03
N GLU A 130 -13.43 -0.51 22.21
CA GLU A 130 -12.98 -0.55 20.82
C GLU A 130 -11.62 0.12 20.70
N VAL A 131 -10.69 -0.53 20.01
CA VAL A 131 -9.40 0.03 19.64
C VAL A 131 -9.45 0.42 18.16
N PRO A 132 -9.54 1.72 17.82
CA PRO A 132 -9.64 2.15 16.43
C PRO A 132 -8.27 2.15 15.74
N ALA A 133 -8.26 1.70 14.49
CA ALA A 133 -7.12 1.85 13.58
C ALA A 133 -7.22 3.19 12.85
N ASN A 134 -6.79 4.26 13.51
CA ASN A 134 -6.79 5.60 12.95
C ASN A 134 -5.52 5.86 12.15
N TYR A 135 -5.68 6.53 11.02
CA TYR A 135 -4.62 6.94 10.11
C TYR A 135 -4.80 8.42 9.80
N ASP A 136 -3.80 9.21 10.15
CA ASP A 136 -3.75 10.62 9.80
C ASP A 136 -3.24 10.81 8.36
N ARG A 137 -3.03 12.07 7.97
CA ARG A 137 -2.54 12.41 6.63
C ARG A 137 -1.15 11.81 6.34
N ALA A 138 -0.25 11.82 7.31
CA ALA A 138 1.12 11.34 7.17
C ALA A 138 1.14 9.80 7.09
N ASP A 139 0.36 9.13 7.94
CA ASP A 139 0.18 7.67 7.90
C ASP A 139 -0.38 7.23 6.55
N ARG A 140 -1.37 7.96 6.03
CA ARG A 140 -1.96 7.69 4.71
C ARG A 140 -0.93 7.86 3.60
N ALA A 141 -0.13 8.92 3.64
CA ALA A 141 0.96 9.12 2.68
C ALA A 141 2.00 7.99 2.76
N LYS A 142 2.31 7.50 3.97
CA LYS A 142 3.22 6.36 4.19
C LYS A 142 2.70 5.08 3.54
N VAL A 143 1.42 4.76 3.70
CA VAL A 143 0.79 3.61 3.02
C VAL A 143 0.88 3.75 1.50
N ILE A 144 0.65 4.95 0.96
CA ILE A 144 0.78 5.18 -0.49
C ILE A 144 2.23 5.00 -0.97
N LYS A 145 3.20 5.50 -0.21
CA LYS A 145 4.61 5.31 -0.50
C LYS A 145 4.97 3.82 -0.51
N ALA A 146 4.52 3.05 0.47
CA ALA A 146 4.71 1.60 0.51
C ALA A 146 4.11 0.89 -0.71
N ILE A 147 2.93 1.31 -1.21
CA ILE A 147 2.33 0.78 -2.45
C ILE A 147 3.24 1.04 -3.66
N LEU A 148 3.81 2.25 -3.74
CA LEU A 148 4.70 2.65 -4.83
C LEU A 148 6.05 1.92 -4.79
N ASP A 149 6.61 1.74 -3.60
CA ASP A 149 7.84 0.99 -3.38
C ASP A 149 7.64 -0.50 -3.73
N ALA A 150 6.56 -1.11 -3.23
CA ALA A 150 6.20 -2.50 -3.54
C ALA A 150 5.98 -2.72 -5.05
N TYR A 151 5.41 -1.74 -5.76
CA TYR A 151 5.31 -1.78 -7.22
C TYR A 151 6.68 -1.82 -7.90
N LEU A 152 7.61 -0.93 -7.51
CA LEU A 152 8.92 -0.87 -8.14
C LEU A 152 9.74 -2.13 -7.86
N ILE A 153 9.75 -2.58 -6.60
CA ILE A 153 10.45 -3.79 -6.19
C ILE A 153 9.90 -4.98 -6.98
N ASN A 154 8.59 -5.23 -6.93
CA ASN A 154 8.02 -6.41 -7.59
C ASN A 154 8.15 -6.39 -9.11
N LYS A 155 8.11 -5.22 -9.76
CA LYS A 155 8.18 -5.11 -11.22
C LYS A 155 9.60 -5.03 -11.77
N TYR A 156 10.53 -4.45 -11.02
CA TYR A 156 11.87 -4.12 -11.50
C TYR A 156 13.00 -4.68 -10.63
N ASN A 157 12.72 -5.64 -9.75
CA ASN A 157 13.70 -6.22 -8.81
C ASN A 157 15.06 -6.50 -9.47
N ASP A 158 15.05 -7.24 -10.57
CA ASP A 158 16.27 -7.65 -11.28
C ASP A 158 17.12 -6.43 -11.69
N LYS A 159 16.46 -5.40 -12.26
CA LYS A 159 17.13 -4.16 -12.72
C LYS A 159 17.55 -3.22 -11.60
N LEU A 160 16.97 -3.37 -10.41
CA LEU A 160 17.39 -2.63 -9.23
C LEU A 160 18.65 -3.26 -8.62
N ASN A 161 18.79 -4.59 -8.74
CA ASN A 161 19.87 -5.39 -8.17
C ASN A 161 21.06 -5.62 -9.14
N ASP A 162 20.87 -5.51 -10.45
CA ASP A 162 21.89 -5.81 -11.50
C ASP A 162 23.08 -4.82 -11.58
N ASN A 163 23.24 -3.90 -10.62
CA ASN A 163 24.39 -2.99 -10.59
C ASN A 163 25.67 -3.62 -9.99
N GLY A 164 25.76 -4.94 -9.90
CA GLY A 164 26.90 -5.68 -9.33
C GLY A 164 27.56 -6.70 -10.26
N LYS A 165 27.17 -6.77 -11.54
CA LYS A 165 27.93 -7.51 -12.55
C LYS A 165 28.65 -6.51 -13.42
N GLU A 166 29.90 -6.22 -13.06
CA GLU A 166 30.88 -5.80 -14.04
C GLU A 166 30.84 -6.83 -15.16
N GLU A 167 30.66 -6.37 -16.39
CA GLU A 167 30.87 -7.19 -17.57
C GLU A 167 32.36 -7.53 -17.59
N ASP A 168 32.70 -8.74 -17.14
CA ASP A 168 34.01 -9.34 -17.36
C ASP A 168 34.25 -9.41 -18.88
N ASN A 169 35.04 -8.48 -19.39
CA ASN A 169 35.68 -8.54 -20.71
C ASN A 169 37.11 -9.04 -20.57
#